data_AF-A0A5S3WAN3-F1
#
_entry.id   AF-A0A5S3WAN3-F1
#
_cell.length_a   1.000
_cell.length_b   1.000
_cell.length_c   1.000
_cell.angle_alpha   90.00
_cell.angle_beta   90.00
_cell.angle_gamma   90.00
#
_symmetry.space_group_name_H-M   'P 1'
#
loop_
_entity.id
_entity.type
_entity.pdbx_description
1 polymer ?
#
loop_
_entity_poly.entity_id
_entity_poly.type
_entity_poly.pdbx_seq_one_letter_code
_entity_poly.pdbx_strand_id
1 'polypeptide(L)'
;MICMDENITEFGNMSVLLNTQSDTSYCIQWFSKMTGATVILTRKASRQYQVTRKWATGRELDDVSSEFTHANQAIIHFLNNVDIAKINEQRIAAAKYHCINLFVKAEGLRPITNLNLPKPRLQEAIGKKVMVKSTLGNNNIATGLLLQLVGNQVEIQVNPDDAYDDQPRQKFYTKQVSIY
;
A
#
# COMPACT_ATOMS: atom_id res chain seq x y z
N MET A 1 3.19 -12.60 -27.52
CA MET A 1 2.10 -13.44 -27.00
C MET A 1 2.29 -13.54 -25.50
N ILE A 2 1.48 -12.83 -24.70
CA ILE A 2 1.60 -12.81 -23.24
C ILE A 2 0.65 -13.89 -22.72
N CYS A 3 1.18 -14.96 -22.14
CA CYS A 3 0.38 -15.92 -21.40
C CYS A 3 -0.13 -15.23 -20.12
N MET A 4 -1.36 -14.72 -20.18
CA MET A 4 -2.09 -14.27 -18.99
C MET A 4 -2.63 -15.52 -18.29
N ASP A 5 -1.81 -16.17 -17.46
CA ASP A 5 -2.35 -17.09 -16.46
C ASP A 5 -3.01 -16.22 -15.39
N GLU A 6 -4.30 -15.92 -15.58
CA GLU A 6 -5.13 -15.15 -14.65
C GLU A 6 -5.39 -15.94 -13.37
N ASN A 7 -4.38 -16.03 -12.49
CA ASN A 7 -4.52 -16.60 -11.16
C ASN A 7 -5.12 -15.55 -10.21
N ILE A 8 -6.41 -15.25 -10.37
CA ILE A 8 -7.18 -14.42 -9.43
C ILE A 8 -7.62 -15.30 -8.26
N THR A 9 -7.26 -14.91 -7.05
CA THR A 9 -7.75 -15.54 -5.80
C THR A 9 -8.58 -14.54 -5.00
N GLU A 10 -9.77 -14.93 -4.57
CA GLU A 10 -10.68 -14.08 -3.82
C GLU A 10 -10.62 -14.31 -2.30
N PHE A 11 -10.76 -13.23 -1.53
CA PHE A 11 -10.82 -13.24 -0.07
C PHE A 11 -11.99 -12.39 0.44
N GLY A 12 -13.20 -12.67 -0.05
CA GLY A 12 -14.40 -11.87 0.22
C GLY A 12 -14.44 -10.60 -0.62
N ASN A 13 -14.36 -9.42 -0.01
CA ASN A 13 -14.42 -8.14 -0.71
C ASN A 13 -13.06 -7.66 -1.25
N MET A 14 -12.13 -8.59 -1.45
CA MET A 14 -10.79 -8.34 -1.95
C MET A 14 -10.37 -9.48 -2.85
N SER A 15 -9.57 -9.17 -3.86
CA SER A 15 -8.96 -10.17 -4.74
C SER A 15 -7.47 -9.88 -4.91
N VAL A 16 -6.71 -10.96 -5.06
CA VAL A 16 -5.28 -10.91 -5.33
C VAL A 16 -5.03 -11.58 -6.69
N LEU A 17 -4.23 -10.93 -7.52
CA LEU A 17 -3.83 -11.43 -8.85
C LEU A 17 -2.32 -11.37 -8.99
N LEU A 18 -1.72 -12.43 -9.52
CA LEU A 18 -0.35 -12.41 -10.05
C LEU A 18 -0.41 -12.40 -11.57
N ASN A 19 0.30 -11.45 -12.19
CA ASN A 19 0.56 -11.45 -13.64
C ASN A 19 2.07 -11.55 -13.86
N THR A 20 2.52 -12.66 -14.45
CA THR A 20 3.93 -12.90 -14.76
C THR A 20 4.18 -12.61 -16.23
N GLN A 21 5.08 -11.68 -16.52
CA GLN A 21 5.44 -11.34 -17.90
C GLN A 21 6.71 -12.07 -18.34
N SER A 22 7.67 -12.26 -17.42
CA SER A 22 8.89 -13.04 -17.59
C SER A 22 9.46 -13.43 -16.23
N ASP A 23 10.57 -14.18 -16.22
CA ASP A 23 11.28 -14.55 -14.98
C ASP A 23 11.81 -13.35 -14.17
N THR A 24 11.87 -12.16 -14.79
CA THR A 24 12.38 -10.94 -14.14
C THR A 24 11.35 -9.81 -14.09
N SER A 25 10.13 -10.06 -14.58
CA SER A 25 9.05 -9.09 -14.60
C SER A 25 7.71 -9.72 -14.23
N TYR A 26 7.08 -9.19 -13.19
CA TYR A 26 5.75 -9.60 -12.75
C TYR A 26 5.06 -8.46 -12.02
N CYS A 27 3.75 -8.57 -11.83
CA CYS A 27 3.01 -7.74 -10.91
C CYS A 27 2.07 -8.56 -10.01
N ILE A 28 2.02 -8.20 -8.73
CA ILE A 28 1.02 -8.68 -7.77
C ILE A 28 0.06 -7.52 -7.51
N GLN A 29 -1.23 -7.76 -7.72
CA GLN A 29 -2.28 -6.77 -7.54
C GLN A 29 -3.17 -7.19 -6.38
N TRP A 30 -3.45 -6.24 -5.49
CA TRP A 30 -4.49 -6.34 -4.47
C TRP A 30 -5.59 -5.37 -4.84
N PHE A 31 -6.77 -5.88 -5.15
CA PHE A 31 -7.96 -5.08 -5.45
C PHE A 31 -8.95 -5.14 -4.29
N SER A 32 -9.46 -3.98 -3.87
CA SER A 32 -10.53 -3.87 -2.88
C SER A 32 -11.86 -3.62 -3.59
N LYS A 33 -12.77 -4.59 -3.54
CA LYS A 33 -14.15 -4.44 -4.04
C LYS A 33 -14.92 -3.38 -3.23
N MET A 34 -14.52 -3.12 -1.98
CA MET A 34 -15.16 -2.14 -1.10
C MET A 34 -14.85 -0.70 -1.47
N THR A 35 -13.57 -0.39 -1.69
CA THR A 35 -13.14 0.98 -1.96
C THR A 35 -12.90 1.26 -3.43
N GLY A 36 -12.87 0.22 -4.27
CA GLY A 36 -12.49 0.31 -5.68
C GLY A 36 -11.00 0.63 -5.89
N ALA A 37 -10.20 0.66 -4.83
CA ALA A 37 -8.76 0.95 -4.91
C ALA A 37 -7.97 -0.33 -5.21
N THR A 38 -6.85 -0.15 -5.91
CA THR A 38 -5.89 -1.22 -6.22
C THR A 38 -4.52 -0.85 -5.71
N VAL A 39 -3.81 -1.79 -5.10
CA VAL A 39 -2.38 -1.65 -4.82
C VAL A 39 -1.64 -2.68 -5.65
N ILE A 40 -0.57 -2.26 -6.32
CA ILE A 40 0.15 -3.04 -7.32
C ILE A 40 1.62 -3.05 -6.94
N LEU A 41 2.18 -4.21 -6.63
CA LEU A 41 3.63 -4.42 -6.56
C LEU A 41 4.09 -4.90 -7.94
N THR A 42 4.94 -4.13 -8.61
CA THR A 42 5.53 -4.49 -9.90
C THR A 42 7.03 -4.68 -9.74
N ARG A 43 7.56 -5.80 -10.22
CA ARG A 43 8.98 -5.92 -10.53
C ARG A 43 9.15 -5.65 -12.02
N LYS A 44 9.85 -4.58 -12.38
CA LYS A 44 10.09 -4.20 -13.79
C LYS A 44 11.31 -4.91 -14.38
N ALA A 45 12.32 -5.12 -13.53
CA ALA A 45 13.57 -5.79 -13.87
C ALA A 45 14.24 -6.31 -12.59
N SER A 46 15.44 -6.88 -12.72
CA SER A 46 16.26 -7.26 -11.56
C SER A 46 16.48 -6.06 -10.63
N ARG A 47 16.12 -6.21 -9.34
CA ARG A 47 16.24 -5.18 -8.30
C ARG A 47 15.52 -3.86 -8.62
N GLN A 48 14.50 -3.88 -9.47
CA GLN A 48 13.68 -2.70 -9.78
C GLN A 48 12.23 -3.00 -9.46
N TYR A 49 11.80 -2.56 -8.27
CA TYR A 49 10.44 -2.74 -7.78
C TYR A 49 9.73 -1.40 -7.69
N GLN A 50 8.45 -1.38 -7.99
CA GLN A 50 7.56 -0.23 -7.81
C GLN A 50 6.30 -0.70 -7.12
N VAL A 51 5.85 0.04 -6.11
CA VAL A 51 4.51 -0.13 -5.54
C VAL A 51 3.67 1.07 -5.92
N THR A 52 2.55 0.84 -6.59
CA THR A 52 1.59 1.86 -6.99
C THR A 52 0.26 1.62 -6.31
N ARG A 53 -0.30 2.65 -5.68
CA ARG A 53 -1.70 2.71 -5.30
C ARG A 53 -2.48 3.45 -6.38
N LYS A 54 -3.53 2.81 -6.86
CA LYS A 54 -4.58 3.40 -7.68
C LYS A 54 -5.83 3.62 -6.83
N TRP A 55 -6.36 4.83 -6.86
CA TRP A 55 -7.63 5.13 -6.21
C TRP A 55 -8.80 4.70 -7.10
N ALA A 56 -9.99 4.57 -6.50
CA ALA A 56 -11.19 4.42 -7.31
C ALA A 56 -11.39 5.63 -8.22
N THR A 57 -11.88 5.40 -9.43
CA THR A 57 -12.05 6.42 -10.48
C THR A 57 -12.85 7.64 -10.01
N GLY A 58 -13.81 7.46 -9.10
CA GLY A 58 -14.64 8.54 -8.57
C GLY A 58 -14.01 9.39 -7.46
N ARG A 59 -12.76 9.15 -7.04
CA ARG A 59 -12.10 9.90 -5.95
C ARG A 59 -11.30 11.12 -6.41
N GLU A 60 -11.03 11.29 -7.70
CA GLU A 60 -10.22 12.40 -8.25
C GLU A 60 -8.87 12.60 -7.51
N LEU A 61 -8.20 11.50 -7.16
CA LEU A 61 -6.88 11.51 -6.54
C LEU A 61 -5.89 10.87 -7.51
N ASP A 62 -4.73 11.49 -7.75
CA ASP A 62 -3.73 10.83 -8.59
C ASP A 62 -3.13 9.62 -7.85
N ASP A 63 -2.73 8.65 -8.66
CA ASP A 63 -2.00 7.49 -8.21
C ASP A 63 -0.77 7.90 -7.40
N VAL A 64 -0.39 7.03 -6.47
CA VAL A 64 0.78 7.23 -5.63
C VAL A 64 1.73 6.07 -5.84
N SER A 65 2.99 6.38 -6.13
CA SER A 65 4.01 5.39 -6.45
C SER A 65 5.24 5.54 -5.57
N SER A 66 5.83 4.41 -5.20
CA SER A 66 7.12 4.34 -4.50
C SER A 66 8.01 3.31 -5.17
N GLU A 67 9.28 3.66 -5.40
CA GLU A 67 10.26 2.78 -6.02
C GLU A 67 11.21 2.19 -4.98
N PHE A 68 11.65 0.96 -5.22
CA PHE A 68 12.51 0.20 -4.30
C PHE A 68 13.55 -0.59 -5.07
N THR A 69 14.76 -0.62 -4.53
CA THR A 69 15.86 -1.47 -5.02
C THR A 69 15.95 -2.80 -4.27
N HIS A 70 15.24 -2.92 -3.14
CA HIS A 70 15.24 -4.09 -2.28
C HIS A 70 13.86 -4.74 -2.25
N ALA A 71 13.83 -6.04 -2.54
CA ALA A 71 12.62 -6.84 -2.67
C ALA A 71 11.80 -6.86 -1.35
N ASN A 72 12.48 -7.00 -0.21
CA ASN A 72 11.86 -7.01 1.12
C ASN A 72 11.17 -5.68 1.47
N GLN A 73 11.79 -4.55 1.11
CA GLN A 73 11.19 -3.22 1.32
C GLN A 73 9.94 -3.05 0.46
N ALA A 74 10.00 -3.48 -0.80
CA ALA A 74 8.87 -3.39 -1.72
C ALA A 74 7.66 -4.21 -1.26
N ILE A 75 7.86 -5.48 -0.86
CA ILE A 75 6.75 -6.32 -0.38
C ILE A 75 6.18 -5.81 0.95
N ILE A 76 7.02 -5.34 1.88
CA ILE A 76 6.52 -4.74 3.14
C ILE A 76 5.72 -3.48 2.84
N HIS A 77 6.20 -2.60 1.96
CA HIS A 77 5.49 -1.40 1.56
C HIS A 77 4.14 -1.73 0.92
N PHE A 78 4.11 -2.70 0.01
CA PHE A 78 2.88 -3.22 -0.59
C PHE A 78 1.88 -3.68 0.47
N LEU A 79 2.26 -4.58 1.37
CA LEU A 79 1.39 -5.16 2.40
C LEU A 79 0.93 -4.14 3.46
N ASN A 80 1.73 -3.12 3.73
CA ASN A 80 1.36 -2.03 4.63
C ASN A 80 0.40 -1.03 3.99
N ASN A 81 0.36 -1.01 2.66
CA ASN A 81 -0.48 -0.09 1.90
C ASN A 81 -1.72 -0.75 1.33
N VAL A 82 -1.92 -2.07 1.39
CA VAL A 82 -3.21 -2.65 0.95
C VAL A 82 -4.38 -2.14 1.79
N ASP A 83 -5.55 -2.03 1.15
CA ASP A 83 -6.79 -1.69 1.84
C ASP A 83 -7.31 -2.86 2.66
N ILE A 84 -7.66 -2.58 3.90
CA ILE A 84 -8.12 -3.54 4.91
C ILE A 84 -9.44 -3.09 5.57
N ALA A 85 -10.08 -2.03 5.07
CA ALA A 85 -11.25 -1.43 5.69
C ALA A 85 -12.43 -2.41 5.77
N LYS A 86 -12.97 -2.60 6.98
CA LYS A 86 -14.17 -3.43 7.25
C LYS A 86 -14.05 -4.90 6.81
N ILE A 87 -12.82 -5.44 6.74
CA ILE A 87 -12.59 -6.87 6.49
C ILE A 87 -12.19 -7.56 7.79
N ASN A 88 -12.63 -8.81 7.96
CA ASN A 88 -12.22 -9.67 9.06
C ASN A 88 -10.69 -9.89 9.07
N GLU A 89 -10.05 -9.78 10.23
CA GLU A 89 -8.59 -9.87 10.39
C GLU A 89 -8.00 -11.19 9.87
N GLN A 90 -8.70 -12.32 10.04
CA GLN A 90 -8.25 -13.62 9.53
C GLN A 90 -8.20 -13.64 8.00
N ARG A 91 -9.16 -12.99 7.34
CA ARG A 91 -9.17 -12.87 5.86
C ARG A 91 -8.06 -11.95 5.37
N ILE A 92 -7.83 -10.83 6.06
CA ILE A 92 -6.70 -9.93 5.76
C ILE A 92 -5.38 -10.71 5.89
N ALA A 93 -5.20 -11.46 6.98
CA ALA A 93 -4.00 -12.27 7.19
C ALA A 93 -3.82 -13.32 6.09
N ALA A 94 -4.88 -14.04 5.72
CA ALA A 94 -4.85 -15.04 4.65
C ALA A 94 -4.48 -14.43 3.29
N ALA A 95 -5.07 -13.27 2.95
CA ALA A 95 -4.77 -12.58 1.70
C ALA A 95 -3.33 -12.04 1.66
N LYS A 96 -2.85 -11.46 2.77
CA LYS A 96 -1.44 -11.00 2.86
C LYS A 96 -0.48 -12.18 2.77
N TYR A 97 -0.78 -13.30 3.44
CA TYR A 97 0.01 -14.53 3.35
C TYR A 97 0.04 -15.08 1.92
N HIS A 98 -1.10 -15.06 1.23
CA HIS A 98 -1.18 -15.45 -0.18
C HIS A 98 -0.31 -14.55 -1.07
N CYS A 99 -0.34 -13.22 -0.88
CA CYS A 99 0.54 -12.30 -1.62
C CYS A 99 2.02 -12.61 -1.40
N ILE A 100 2.41 -12.95 -0.17
CA ILE A 100 3.79 -13.30 0.15
C ILE A 100 4.17 -14.61 -0.54
N ASN A 101 3.30 -15.61 -0.55
CA ASN A 101 3.58 -16.87 -1.24
C ASN A 101 3.72 -16.69 -2.76
N LEU A 102 2.88 -15.84 -3.37
CA LEU A 102 3.04 -15.45 -4.77
C LEU A 102 4.39 -14.76 -5.00
N PHE A 103 4.75 -13.82 -4.12
CA PHE A 103 5.99 -13.06 -4.19
C PHE A 103 7.23 -13.96 -4.04
N VAL A 104 7.30 -14.79 -3.00
CA VAL A 104 8.46 -15.68 -2.79
C VAL A 104 8.59 -16.70 -3.92
N LYS A 105 7.47 -17.22 -4.45
CA LYS A 105 7.49 -18.10 -5.62
C LYS A 105 8.06 -17.37 -6.85
N ALA A 106 7.60 -16.15 -7.13
CA ALA A 106 8.07 -15.35 -8.25
C ALA A 106 9.56 -14.93 -8.09
N GLU A 107 10.03 -14.77 -6.86
CA GLU A 107 11.43 -14.46 -6.54
C GLU A 107 12.33 -15.71 -6.44
N GLY A 108 11.79 -16.93 -6.61
CA GLY A 108 12.56 -18.18 -6.43
C GLY A 108 13.03 -18.41 -4.99
N LEU A 109 12.35 -17.81 -4.01
CA LEU A 109 12.63 -17.90 -2.58
C LEU A 109 11.84 -19.04 -1.93
N ARG A 110 12.31 -19.50 -0.76
CA ARG A 110 11.60 -20.52 0.01
C ARG A 110 10.27 -19.97 0.53
N PRO A 111 9.18 -20.78 0.51
CA PRO A 111 7.93 -20.41 1.15
C PRO A 111 8.14 -20.09 2.64
N ILE A 112 7.46 -19.07 3.12
CA ILE A 112 7.52 -18.66 4.54
C ILE A 112 6.32 -19.27 5.25
N THR A 113 6.56 -20.07 6.29
CA THR A 113 5.51 -20.80 7.00
C THR A 113 5.01 -20.12 8.27
N ASN A 114 5.79 -19.21 8.86
CA ASN A 114 5.44 -18.46 10.06
C ASN A 114 5.68 -16.97 9.83
N LEU A 115 4.60 -16.20 9.72
CA LEU A 115 4.68 -14.79 9.38
C LEU A 115 3.88 -13.96 10.38
N ASN A 116 4.61 -13.23 11.24
CA ASN A 116 4.01 -12.19 12.04
C ASN A 116 3.98 -10.91 11.20
N LEU A 117 2.81 -10.63 10.62
CA LEU A 117 2.60 -9.42 9.84
C LEU A 117 2.13 -8.31 10.77
N PRO A 118 2.99 -7.32 11.08
CA PRO A 118 2.52 -6.17 11.83
C PRO A 118 1.42 -5.48 11.03
N LYS A 119 0.36 -5.07 11.72
CA LYS A 119 -0.66 -4.17 11.19
C LYS A 119 -0.27 -2.75 11.59
N PRO A 120 0.25 -1.91 10.68
CA PRO A 120 0.58 -0.54 11.03
C PRO A 120 -0.67 0.19 11.52
N ARG A 121 -0.52 0.96 12.60
CA ARG A 121 -1.63 1.70 13.25
C ARG A 121 -2.45 2.54 12.26
N LEU A 122 -1.80 3.13 11.25
CA LEU A 122 -2.41 4.03 10.28
C LEU A 122 -2.90 3.32 9.01
N GLN A 123 -2.76 2.00 8.88
CA GLN A 123 -3.15 1.28 7.65
C GLN A 123 -4.66 1.42 7.38
N GLU A 124 -5.50 1.35 8.41
CA GLU A 124 -6.95 1.55 8.27
C GLU A 124 -7.37 2.99 8.01
N ALA A 125 -6.45 3.95 8.18
CA ALA A 125 -6.69 5.35 7.93
C ALA A 125 -6.35 5.76 6.49
N ILE A 126 -5.76 4.87 5.69
CA ILE A 126 -5.44 5.18 4.29
C ILE A 126 -6.72 5.54 3.55
N GLY A 127 -6.67 6.67 2.84
CA GLY A 127 -7.81 7.25 2.16
C GLY A 127 -8.82 7.92 3.08
N LYS A 128 -8.50 8.19 4.34
CA LYS A 128 -9.33 8.95 5.28
C LYS A 128 -8.65 10.25 5.68
N LYS A 129 -9.44 11.20 6.20
CA LYS A 129 -8.92 12.43 6.77
C LYS A 129 -8.12 12.10 8.03
N VAL A 130 -6.97 12.72 8.17
CA VAL A 130 -6.07 12.62 9.31
C VAL A 130 -5.60 14.01 9.72
N MET A 131 -5.09 14.10 10.94
CA MET A 131 -4.56 15.33 11.53
C MET A 131 -3.10 15.12 11.89
N VAL A 132 -2.28 16.13 11.60
CA VAL A 132 -0.87 16.15 11.94
C VAL A 132 -0.67 17.10 13.12
N LYS A 133 0.02 16.61 14.16
CA LYS A 133 0.39 17.37 15.34
C LYS A 133 1.85 17.79 15.32
N SER A 134 2.13 18.95 15.88
CA SER A 134 3.51 19.40 16.12
C SER A 134 4.24 18.47 17.08
N THR A 135 5.54 18.34 16.90
CA THR A 135 6.42 17.70 17.90
C THR A 135 6.82 18.67 19.01
N LEU A 136 6.69 19.99 18.77
CA LEU A 136 7.08 21.06 19.68
C LEU A 136 5.91 21.54 20.58
N GLY A 137 4.73 20.92 20.46
CA GLY A 137 3.54 21.22 21.25
C GLY A 137 2.33 20.40 20.78
N ASN A 138 1.26 20.30 21.57
CA ASN A 138 0.06 19.53 21.22
C ASN A 138 -0.89 20.30 20.27
N ASN A 139 -0.33 21.07 19.34
CA ASN A 139 -1.08 21.88 18.39
C ASN A 139 -1.17 21.16 17.04
N ASN A 140 -2.27 21.41 16.33
CA ASN A 140 -2.48 20.89 14.98
C ASN A 140 -1.71 21.75 13.98
N ILE A 141 -0.95 21.11 13.10
CA ILE A 141 -0.11 21.80 12.10
C ILE A 141 -0.56 21.55 10.67
N ALA A 142 -1.34 20.48 10.44
CA ALA A 142 -1.95 20.22 9.15
C ALA A 142 -3.11 19.25 9.30
N THR A 143 -4.05 19.31 8.36
CA THR A 143 -5.08 18.30 8.15
C THR A 143 -5.12 17.90 6.69
N GLY A 144 -5.46 16.66 6.40
CA GLY A 144 -5.45 16.18 5.03
C GLY A 144 -5.85 14.73 4.88
N LEU A 145 -5.77 14.22 3.65
CA LEU A 145 -6.08 12.84 3.30
C LEU A 145 -4.81 11.97 3.39
N LEU A 146 -4.84 10.90 4.17
CA LEU A 146 -3.72 9.96 4.23
C LEU A 146 -3.63 9.15 2.92
N LEU A 147 -2.53 9.29 2.18
CA LEU A 147 -2.37 8.65 0.87
C LEU A 147 -1.68 7.28 0.95
N GLN A 148 -0.54 7.22 1.66
CA GLN A 148 0.21 5.98 1.85
C GLN A 148 1.11 6.02 3.10
N LEU A 149 1.51 4.85 3.57
CA LEU A 149 2.55 4.68 4.58
C LEU A 149 3.89 4.49 3.88
N VAL A 150 4.94 5.21 4.31
CA VAL A 150 6.29 5.17 3.73
C VAL A 150 7.30 4.98 4.86
N GLY A 151 7.68 3.74 5.15
CA GLY A 151 8.58 3.43 6.27
C GLY A 151 8.01 3.91 7.61
N ASN A 152 8.70 4.83 8.29
CA ASN A 152 8.26 5.46 9.54
C ASN A 152 7.49 6.78 9.33
N GLN A 153 7.26 7.16 8.08
CA GLN A 153 6.51 8.34 7.66
C GLN A 153 5.20 7.95 6.98
N VAL A 154 4.38 8.95 6.72
CA VAL A 154 3.20 8.87 5.87
C VAL A 154 3.22 10.00 4.87
N GLU A 155 2.64 9.77 3.70
CA GLU A 155 2.35 10.81 2.72
C GLU A 155 0.88 11.23 2.86
N ILE A 156 0.66 12.53 3.00
CA ILE A 156 -0.67 13.13 3.20
C ILE A 156 -0.88 14.17 2.09
N GLN A 157 -2.06 14.15 1.48
CA GLN A 157 -2.55 15.29 0.70
C GLN A 157 -3.16 16.30 1.66
N VAL A 158 -2.39 17.33 2.02
CA VAL A 158 -2.82 18.37 2.97
C VAL A 158 -3.85 19.29 2.31
N ASN A 159 -4.69 19.92 3.13
CA ASN A 159 -5.59 20.95 2.65
C ASN A 159 -4.78 22.14 2.10
N PRO A 160 -5.31 22.90 1.13
CA PRO A 160 -4.61 24.05 0.55
C PRO A 160 -4.14 25.06 1.61
N ASP A 161 -4.97 25.34 2.62
CA ASP A 161 -4.66 26.30 3.69
C ASP A 161 -3.51 25.83 4.61
N ASP A 162 -3.25 24.52 4.63
CA ASP A 162 -2.20 23.88 5.43
C ASP A 162 -0.96 23.52 4.58
N ALA A 163 -0.97 23.85 3.27
CA ALA A 163 0.10 23.49 2.35
C ALA A 163 1.35 24.38 2.55
N TYR A 164 2.51 23.73 2.67
CA TYR A 164 3.79 24.40 2.71
C TYR A 164 4.32 24.50 1.27
N ASP A 165 4.74 25.70 0.87
CA ASP A 165 5.24 26.00 -0.49
C ASP A 165 4.32 25.52 -1.62
N ASP A 166 3.00 25.62 -1.43
CA ASP A 166 1.97 25.15 -2.38
C ASP A 166 2.12 23.68 -2.79
N GLN A 167 2.83 22.87 -1.98
CA GLN A 167 2.97 21.44 -2.21
C GLN A 167 1.85 20.70 -1.48
N PRO A 168 0.85 20.16 -2.21
CA PRO A 168 -0.28 19.50 -1.58
C PRO A 168 0.09 18.14 -1.00
N ARG A 169 1.15 17.48 -1.47
CA ARG A 169 1.59 16.17 -0.97
C ARG A 169 2.82 16.34 -0.09
N GLN A 170 2.67 16.03 1.20
CA GLN A 170 3.73 16.19 2.18
C GLN A 170 3.92 14.95 3.03
N LYS A 171 5.14 14.78 3.55
CA LYS A 171 5.50 13.65 4.39
C LYS A 171 5.61 14.06 5.85
N PHE A 172 5.01 13.26 6.72
CA PHE A 172 5.04 13.47 8.17
C PHE A 172 5.41 12.18 8.89
N TYR A 173 6.03 12.26 10.06
CA TYR A 173 6.31 11.05 10.83
C TYR A 173 5.00 10.42 11.33
N THR A 174 4.91 9.09 11.25
CA THR A 174 3.72 8.32 11.69
C THR A 174 3.29 8.64 13.13
N LYS A 175 4.23 9.01 14.02
CA LYS A 175 3.96 9.39 15.41
C LYS A 175 3.22 10.73 15.56
N GLN A 176 3.34 11.61 14.57
CA GLN A 176 2.68 12.93 14.56
C GLN A 176 1.22 12.85 14.10
N VAL A 177 0.81 11.73 13.50
CA VAL A 177 -0.47 11.65 12.79
C VAL A 177 -1.54 10.96 13.63
N SER A 178 -2.65 11.63 13.85
CA SER A 178 -3.83 11.10 14.52
C SER A 178 -4.95 10.82 13.52
N ILE A 179 -5.69 9.74 13.77
CA ILE A 179 -6.92 9.40 13.06
C ILE A 179 -8.05 10.18 13.74
N TYR A 180 -8.96 10.76 12.96
CA TYR A 180 -10.19 11.37 13.49
C TYR A 180 -11.12 10.34 14.13
#